data_AF-A0A366RYA4-F1
#
_entry.id   AF-A0A366RYA4-F1
#
_cell.length_a   1.000
_cell.length_b   1.000
_cell.length_c   1.000
_cell.angle_alpha   90.00
_cell.angle_beta   90.00
_cell.angle_gamma   90.00
#
_symmetry.space_group_name_H-M   'P 1'
#
loop_
_entity.id
_entity.type
_entity.pdbx_description
1 polymer ?
#
loop_
_entity_poly.entity_id
_entity_poly.type
_entity_poly.pdbx_seq_one_letter_code
_entity_poly.pdbx_strand_id
1 'polypeptide(L)'
;MYSDGSPDTSNVEVLGTQHRQAFERALARVLETEVAEQTFAQIIDGLPTRRSFSEFNPLPDAHPTRAHTELCPEYQRWANEPRDMNRLDSHRDPTPFCHGSYIDIDRYPNGAADAAGYWAEAKIFGGVLVFDRGESEVECKELYLHAGLLSGPYTLFPLTTEQFQSLLDFLLRDDFGTEKPKNPMPLRATSRNKWRWSEWDAIAQHHIFRDKYERSFSPNRPRPDYRSSMDWPEIADDLYLINEMHNHRNGEPIDKERIRTALENLKQITPSSPCWPDGPLKHAWTNVLFEETTNGSDHTTDQA
;
A
#
# COMPACT_ATOMS: atom_id res chain seq x y z
N MET A 1 42.18 -2.69 17.32
CA MET A 1 41.78 -1.28 17.19
C MET A 1 40.55 -1.27 16.33
N TYR A 2 39.38 -1.19 16.96
CA TYR A 2 38.10 -1.10 16.26
C TYR A 2 37.98 0.32 15.73
N SER A 3 37.89 0.44 14.40
CA SER A 3 37.54 1.71 13.76
C SER A 3 36.10 2.02 14.15
N ASP A 4 35.95 3.11 14.90
CA ASP A 4 34.69 3.76 15.23
C ASP A 4 34.07 4.26 13.93
N GLY A 5 33.18 3.44 13.35
CA GLY A 5 32.33 3.84 12.25
C GLY A 5 31.22 4.70 12.79
N SER A 6 31.48 6.00 12.95
CA SER A 6 30.43 7.01 13.05
C SER A 6 29.39 6.74 11.97
N PRO A 7 28.08 6.74 12.27
CA PRO A 7 27.08 6.66 11.22
C PRO A 7 27.31 7.87 10.32
N ASP A 8 27.66 7.60 9.06
CA ASP A 8 27.79 8.63 8.05
C ASP A 8 26.38 9.20 7.87
N THR A 9 26.08 10.28 8.58
CA THR A 9 24.83 11.02 8.44
C THR A 9 24.85 11.55 7.03
N SER A 10 24.20 10.84 6.12
CA SER A 10 24.04 11.18 4.71
C SER A 10 23.29 12.50 4.63
N ASN A 11 24.05 13.59 4.67
CA ASN A 11 23.53 14.94 4.61
C ASN A 11 23.08 15.23 3.17
N VAL A 12 21.99 15.98 3.02
CA VAL A 12 21.44 16.42 1.72
C VAL A 12 22.48 17.18 0.89
N GLU A 13 23.52 17.72 1.54
CA GLU A 13 24.68 18.36 0.92
C GLU A 13 25.51 17.44 0.00
N VAL A 14 25.38 16.11 0.12
CA VAL A 14 26.01 15.15 -0.79
C VAL A 14 25.36 15.18 -2.19
N LEU A 15 24.11 15.65 -2.29
CA LEU A 15 23.41 15.76 -3.56
C LEU A 15 23.95 16.95 -4.37
N GLY A 16 24.24 16.72 -5.66
CA GLY A 16 24.55 17.80 -6.58
C GLY A 16 23.41 18.82 -6.65
N THR A 17 23.72 20.09 -6.94
CA THR A 17 22.81 21.24 -6.84
C THR A 17 21.44 20.98 -7.47
N GLN A 18 21.39 20.39 -8.66
CA GLN A 18 20.14 20.11 -9.36
C GLN A 18 19.26 19.09 -8.61
N HIS A 19 19.86 17.98 -8.14
CA HIS A 19 19.14 16.96 -7.38
C HIS A 19 18.68 17.50 -6.02
N ARG A 20 19.53 18.29 -5.36
CA ARG A 20 19.18 18.96 -4.11
C ARG A 20 17.98 19.90 -4.29
N GLN A 21 18.00 20.75 -5.31
CA GLN A 21 16.89 21.67 -5.60
C GLN A 21 15.59 20.92 -5.92
N ALA A 22 15.66 19.85 -6.70
CA ALA A 22 14.51 19.01 -7.01
C ALA A 22 13.94 18.34 -5.73
N PHE A 23 14.82 17.85 -4.86
CA PHE A 23 14.44 17.26 -3.58
C PHE A 23 13.81 18.28 -2.63
N GLU A 24 14.44 19.44 -2.42
CA GLU A 24 13.93 20.51 -1.57
C GLU A 24 12.55 20.99 -2.05
N ARG A 25 12.36 21.12 -3.37
CA ARG A 25 11.06 21.46 -3.97
C ARG A 25 10.01 20.38 -3.72
N ALA A 26 10.35 19.12 -3.98
CA ALA A 26 9.45 18.00 -3.76
C ALA A 26 9.00 17.94 -2.29
N LEU A 27 9.96 18.08 -1.36
CA LEU A 27 9.69 18.10 0.07
C LEU A 27 8.78 19.27 0.47
N ALA A 28 9.10 20.49 0.03
CA ALA A 28 8.30 21.67 0.33
C ALA A 28 6.84 21.48 -0.12
N ARG A 29 6.62 20.95 -1.33
CA ARG A 29 5.28 20.69 -1.85
C ARG A 29 4.50 19.64 -1.09
N VAL A 30 5.17 18.59 -0.62
CA VAL A 30 4.54 17.59 0.26
C VAL A 30 4.08 18.26 1.55
N LEU A 31 4.95 19.07 2.18
CA LEU A 31 4.66 19.75 3.43
C LEU A 31 3.58 20.85 3.31
N GLU A 32 3.45 21.47 2.14
CA GLU A 32 2.41 22.46 1.83
C GLU A 32 1.01 21.84 1.60
N THR A 33 0.90 20.52 1.56
CA THR A 33 -0.41 19.87 1.42
C THR A 33 -1.22 19.95 2.71
N GLU A 34 -2.53 20.18 2.57
CA GLU A 34 -3.47 20.20 3.71
C GLU A 34 -3.40 18.88 4.52
N VAL A 35 -3.19 17.75 3.85
CA VAL A 35 -3.04 16.45 4.54
C VAL A 35 -1.78 16.40 5.40
N ALA A 36 -0.65 16.95 4.94
CA ALA A 36 0.57 17.03 5.75
C ALA A 36 0.40 18.00 6.92
N GLU A 37 -0.16 19.18 6.68
CA GLU A 37 -0.46 20.17 7.72
C GLU A 37 -1.31 19.56 8.84
N GLN A 38 -2.45 18.94 8.49
CA GLN A 38 -3.34 18.30 9.46
C GLN A 38 -2.67 17.13 10.20
N THR A 39 -1.82 16.37 9.50
CA THR A 39 -1.13 15.22 10.09
C THR A 39 -0.12 15.68 11.13
N PHE A 40 0.73 16.66 10.81
CA PHE A 40 1.69 17.21 11.75
C PHE A 40 1.04 17.99 12.88
N ALA A 41 -0.04 18.72 12.62
CA ALA A 41 -0.81 19.39 13.66
C ALA A 41 -1.33 18.39 14.71
N GLN A 42 -1.85 17.24 14.27
CA GLN A 42 -2.26 16.16 15.18
C GLN A 42 -1.08 15.59 15.98
N ILE A 43 0.09 15.38 15.36
CA ILE A 43 1.29 14.91 16.09
C ILE A 43 1.71 15.91 17.17
N ILE A 44 1.71 17.20 16.85
CA ILE A 44 2.05 18.27 17.80
C ILE A 44 1.05 18.31 18.97
N ASP A 45 -0.23 18.09 18.66
CA ASP A 45 -1.29 17.95 19.66
C ASP A 45 -1.17 16.69 20.52
N GLY A 46 -0.44 15.69 20.04
CA GLY A 46 -0.15 14.45 20.75
C GLY A 46 -1.32 13.46 20.83
N LEU A 47 -2.43 13.74 20.15
CA LEU A 47 -3.53 12.81 19.96
C LEU A 47 -4.11 12.95 18.54
N PRO A 48 -4.33 11.86 17.78
CA PRO A 48 -5.02 11.95 16.50
C PRO A 48 -6.48 12.33 16.74
N THR A 49 -7.08 13.01 15.76
CA THR A 49 -8.54 13.21 15.76
C THR A 49 -9.26 11.86 15.70
N ARG A 50 -10.48 11.81 16.22
CA ARG A 50 -11.35 10.63 16.13
C ARG A 50 -11.42 10.06 14.72
N ARG A 51 -11.54 10.95 13.73
CA ARG A 51 -11.61 10.61 12.31
C ARG A 51 -10.32 9.94 11.85
N SER A 52 -9.17 10.57 12.06
CA SER A 52 -7.87 9.99 11.67
C SER A 52 -7.58 8.68 12.38
N PHE A 53 -7.96 8.54 13.65
CA PHE A 53 -7.76 7.28 14.38
C PHE A 53 -8.61 6.16 13.78
N SER A 54 -9.88 6.44 13.49
CA SER A 54 -10.81 5.46 12.90
C SER A 54 -10.46 4.99 11.50
N GLU A 55 -9.60 5.73 10.81
CA GLU A 55 -9.13 5.34 9.48
C GLU A 55 -8.21 4.12 9.53
N PHE A 56 -7.44 3.94 10.60
CA PHE A 56 -6.45 2.87 10.74
C PHE A 56 -6.86 1.84 11.79
N ASN A 57 -7.62 2.27 12.80
CA ASN A 57 -7.90 1.46 13.97
C ASN A 57 -9.41 1.40 14.25
N PRO A 58 -9.93 0.25 14.73
CA PRO A 58 -11.25 0.24 15.34
C PRO A 58 -11.25 1.20 16.54
N LEU A 59 -12.38 1.85 16.83
CA LEU A 59 -12.53 2.78 17.97
C LEU A 59 -13.14 2.06 19.17
N PRO A 60 -12.37 1.70 20.23
CA PRO A 60 -12.94 1.17 21.47
C PRO A 60 -13.80 2.24 22.15
N ASP A 61 -14.84 1.81 22.88
CA ASP A 61 -15.77 2.73 23.53
C ASP A 61 -15.12 3.64 24.59
N ALA A 62 -14.03 3.20 25.20
CA ALA A 62 -13.30 3.94 26.25
C ALA A 62 -12.05 4.70 25.75
N HIS A 63 -11.81 4.79 24.44
CA HIS A 63 -10.56 5.38 23.92
C HIS A 63 -10.59 6.93 23.93
N PRO A 64 -9.52 7.63 24.40
CA PRO A 64 -9.51 9.09 24.53
C PRO A 64 -9.71 9.84 23.20
N THR A 65 -9.32 9.25 22.06
CA THR A 65 -9.56 9.85 20.72
C THR A 65 -11.04 9.96 20.38
N ARG A 66 -11.95 9.26 21.08
CA ARG A 66 -13.39 9.31 20.79
C ARG A 66 -13.99 10.69 21.00
N ALA A 67 -13.47 11.45 21.97
CA ALA A 67 -13.86 12.83 22.27
C ALA A 67 -13.00 13.87 21.54
N HIS A 68 -11.90 13.46 20.91
CA HIS A 68 -10.96 14.35 20.21
C HIS A 68 -11.46 14.64 18.79
N THR A 69 -12.48 15.49 18.68
CA THR A 69 -13.04 15.91 17.39
C THR A 69 -12.26 17.03 16.73
N GLU A 70 -11.57 17.86 17.53
CA GLU A 70 -10.78 19.03 17.12
C GLU A 70 -9.49 19.09 17.96
N LEU A 71 -8.49 19.82 17.46
CA LEU A 71 -7.17 19.97 18.11
C LEU A 71 -7.29 20.61 19.51
N CYS A 72 -6.60 20.08 20.53
CA CYS A 72 -6.90 20.30 21.95
C CYS A 72 -5.74 20.86 22.82
N PRO A 73 -5.99 21.86 23.69
CA PRO A 73 -5.04 22.37 24.69
C PRO A 73 -4.72 21.46 25.91
N GLU A 74 -5.38 20.31 26.09
CA GLU A 74 -5.41 19.54 27.36
C GLU A 74 -4.37 18.41 27.46
N TYR A 75 -3.56 18.21 26.41
CA TYR A 75 -2.60 17.12 26.23
C TYR A 75 -1.57 16.96 27.36
N GLN A 76 -1.09 18.07 27.93
CA GLN A 76 -0.07 18.05 29.00
C GLN A 76 -0.54 17.40 30.30
N ARG A 77 -1.85 17.31 30.56
CA ARG A 77 -2.38 16.68 31.78
C ARG A 77 -2.54 15.17 31.63
N TRP A 78 -2.96 14.73 30.45
CA TRP A 78 -3.21 13.32 30.14
C TRP A 78 -1.92 12.49 30.02
N ALA A 79 -0.84 13.07 29.49
CA ALA A 79 0.45 12.38 29.33
C ALA A 79 1.12 11.94 30.65
N ASN A 80 0.65 12.47 31.79
CA ASN A 80 1.26 12.29 33.11
C ASN A 80 0.47 11.37 34.07
N GLU A 81 -0.59 10.68 33.61
CA GLU A 81 -1.38 9.79 34.48
C GLU A 81 -0.79 8.36 34.60
N PRO A 82 -0.73 7.77 35.81
CA PRO A 82 -0.20 6.42 36.01
C PRO A 82 -1.15 5.34 35.48
N ARG A 83 -0.61 4.36 34.76
CA ARG A 83 -1.39 3.31 34.06
C ARG A 83 -1.62 2.08 34.95
N ASP A 84 -2.87 1.64 35.06
CA ASP A 84 -3.24 0.36 35.68
C ASP A 84 -3.58 -0.68 34.59
N MET A 85 -2.96 -1.85 34.68
CA MET A 85 -2.97 -2.90 33.65
C MET A 85 -3.92 -4.01 34.06
N ASN A 86 -5.20 -3.94 33.68
CA ASN A 86 -6.08 -5.11 33.76
C ASN A 86 -7.16 -5.19 32.66
N ARG A 87 -6.99 -6.24 31.84
CA ARG A 87 -7.99 -7.04 31.09
C ARG A 87 -9.21 -6.31 30.49
N LEU A 88 -8.95 -5.55 29.42
CA LEU A 88 -9.65 -5.57 28.11
C LEU A 88 -8.93 -4.68 27.06
N ASP A 89 -7.65 -4.38 27.28
CA ASP A 89 -6.85 -3.40 26.53
C ASP A 89 -5.76 -4.11 25.69
N SER A 90 -6.11 -5.15 24.93
CA SER A 90 -5.12 -5.95 24.19
C SER A 90 -4.52 -5.28 22.94
N HIS A 91 -4.83 -4.02 22.66
CA HIS A 91 -4.12 -3.19 21.68
C HIS A 91 -4.15 -1.73 22.11
N ARG A 92 -3.28 -1.35 23.06
CA ARG A 92 -2.79 0.03 23.12
C ARG A 92 -1.41 0.02 22.49
N ASP A 93 -1.35 0.46 21.24
CA ASP A 93 -0.06 0.83 20.70
C ASP A 93 0.53 1.93 21.59
N PRO A 94 1.83 1.90 21.89
CA PRO A 94 2.47 2.83 22.82
C PRO A 94 2.25 4.31 22.47
N THR A 95 1.86 4.57 21.22
CA THR A 95 1.38 5.85 20.69
C THR A 95 0.00 5.67 20.04
N PRO A 96 -0.91 6.65 20.15
CA PRO A 96 -2.17 6.63 19.39
C PRO A 96 -1.95 6.87 17.88
N PHE A 97 -0.75 7.28 17.47
CA PHE A 97 -0.31 7.44 16.08
C PHE A 97 0.32 6.15 15.56
N CYS A 98 -0.51 5.17 15.25
CA CYS A 98 -0.06 3.84 14.82
C CYS A 98 -0.68 3.43 13.50
N HIS A 99 0.13 2.75 12.68
CA HIS A 99 -0.33 1.95 11.55
C HIS A 99 -0.36 0.48 12.00
N GLY A 100 -1.43 -0.26 11.69
CA GLY A 100 -1.65 -1.61 12.25
C GLY A 100 -0.48 -2.59 12.10
N SER A 101 0.28 -2.49 11.00
CA SER A 101 1.44 -3.34 10.73
C SER A 101 2.81 -2.78 11.19
N TYR A 102 2.90 -1.53 11.67
CA TYR A 102 4.16 -0.87 12.07
C TYR A 102 4.10 -0.44 13.55
N ILE A 103 3.99 -1.43 14.44
CA ILE A 103 3.74 -1.24 15.87
C ILE A 103 4.89 -1.74 16.78
N ASP A 104 5.98 -2.25 16.21
CA ASP A 104 7.09 -2.89 16.91
C ASP A 104 8.06 -1.88 17.55
N ILE A 105 7.56 -1.06 18.46
CA ILE A 105 8.27 0.09 19.03
C ILE A 105 9.59 -0.29 19.71
N ASP A 106 9.67 -1.45 20.34
CA ASP A 106 10.90 -1.92 20.99
C ASP A 106 12.03 -2.20 19.99
N ARG A 107 11.70 -2.38 18.71
CA ARG A 107 12.65 -2.67 17.63
C ARG A 107 13.12 -1.42 16.91
N TYR A 108 12.42 -0.30 17.08
CA TYR A 108 12.67 0.93 16.36
C TYR A 108 13.77 1.75 17.05
N PRO A 109 14.77 2.27 16.29
CA PRO A 109 15.86 3.07 16.86
C PRO A 109 15.40 4.26 17.71
N ASN A 110 14.29 4.91 17.32
CA ASN A 110 13.69 6.03 18.04
C ASN A 110 12.37 5.66 18.73
N GLY A 111 12.06 4.36 18.86
CA GLY A 111 10.89 3.86 19.56
C GLY A 111 9.56 4.41 19.03
N ALA A 112 8.77 5.02 19.91
CA ALA A 112 7.43 5.51 19.59
C ALA A 112 7.43 6.64 18.54
N ALA A 113 8.55 7.36 18.38
CA ALA A 113 8.67 8.40 17.36
C ALA A 113 8.66 7.81 15.93
N ASP A 114 9.30 6.65 15.73
CA ASP A 114 9.31 5.97 14.44
C ASP A 114 7.91 5.43 14.11
N ALA A 115 7.18 4.90 15.10
CA ALA A 115 5.79 4.48 14.91
C ALA A 115 4.88 5.64 14.50
N ALA A 116 5.02 6.81 15.16
CA ALA A 116 4.31 8.03 14.76
C ALA A 116 4.72 8.51 13.35
N GLY A 117 5.99 8.32 12.99
CA GLY A 117 6.52 8.58 11.65
C GLY A 117 5.86 7.72 10.58
N TYR A 118 5.76 6.40 10.80
CA TYR A 118 5.06 5.48 9.89
C TYR A 118 3.57 5.82 9.76
N TRP A 119 2.92 6.19 10.86
CA TRP A 119 1.54 6.67 10.80
C TRP A 119 1.40 7.95 9.96
N ALA A 120 2.29 8.92 10.16
CA ALA A 120 2.27 10.17 9.41
C ALA A 120 2.52 9.95 7.91
N GLU A 121 3.48 9.08 7.58
CA GLU A 121 3.78 8.65 6.22
C GLU A 121 2.55 8.03 5.56
N ALA A 122 1.87 7.11 6.25
CA ALA A 122 0.66 6.49 5.75
C ALA A 122 -0.52 7.46 5.57
N LYS A 123 -0.62 8.48 6.43
CA LYS A 123 -1.62 9.56 6.29
C LYS A 123 -1.34 10.43 5.07
N ILE A 124 -0.09 10.85 4.89
CA ILE A 124 0.32 11.79 3.84
C ILE A 124 0.31 11.11 2.48
N PHE A 125 1.02 9.98 2.34
CA PHE A 125 1.20 9.30 1.06
C PHE A 125 0.07 8.32 0.75
N GLY A 126 -0.71 7.89 1.75
CA GLY A 126 -1.75 6.87 1.60
C GLY A 126 -1.31 5.45 1.92
N GLY A 127 -0.05 5.28 2.35
CA GLY A 127 0.57 4.05 2.82
C GLY A 127 2.03 4.31 3.20
N VAL A 128 2.67 3.35 3.85
CA VAL A 128 4.12 3.39 4.12
C VAL A 128 4.87 2.99 2.84
N LEU A 129 5.89 3.76 2.45
CA LEU A 129 6.71 3.47 1.30
C LEU A 129 7.74 2.39 1.64
N VAL A 130 7.76 1.33 0.84
CA VAL A 130 8.73 0.24 0.94
C VAL A 130 9.29 -0.09 -0.44
N PHE A 131 10.51 -0.63 -0.47
CA PHE A 131 11.27 -0.81 -1.70
C PHE A 131 11.62 -2.28 -1.89
N ASP A 132 11.61 -2.74 -3.14
CA ASP A 132 12.31 -3.98 -3.50
C ASP A 132 13.82 -3.72 -3.42
N ARG A 133 14.45 -4.33 -2.40
CA ARG A 133 15.88 -4.22 -2.12
C ARG A 133 16.73 -5.24 -2.86
N GLY A 134 16.10 -6.16 -3.59
CA GLY A 134 16.77 -7.28 -4.24
C GLY A 134 17.51 -8.20 -3.27
N GLU A 135 18.18 -9.21 -3.83
CA GLU A 135 19.00 -10.18 -3.09
C GLU A 135 20.16 -9.53 -2.32
N SER A 136 20.64 -8.37 -2.81
CA SER A 136 21.71 -7.61 -2.15
C SER A 136 21.21 -6.80 -0.95
N GLU A 137 19.90 -6.66 -0.80
CA GLU A 137 19.20 -5.90 0.25
C GLU A 137 19.59 -4.41 0.36
N VAL A 138 20.27 -3.88 -0.67
CA VAL A 138 20.70 -2.49 -0.76
C VAL A 138 20.17 -1.78 -1.99
N GLU A 139 19.55 -2.52 -2.92
CA GLU A 139 19.00 -1.95 -4.14
C GLU A 139 17.71 -1.18 -3.85
N CYS A 140 17.18 -0.52 -4.87
CA CYS A 140 15.89 0.15 -4.85
C CYS A 140 15.26 -0.06 -6.23
N LYS A 141 14.91 -1.32 -6.53
CA LYS A 141 14.43 -1.73 -7.85
C LYS A 141 13.05 -1.19 -8.15
N GLU A 142 12.14 -1.34 -7.20
CA GLU A 142 10.74 -0.97 -7.33
C GLU A 142 10.21 -0.36 -6.03
N LEU A 143 9.17 0.47 -6.17
CA LEU A 143 8.49 1.14 -5.07
C LEU A 143 7.10 0.55 -4.87
N TYR A 144 6.79 0.22 -3.62
CA TYR A 144 5.51 -0.28 -3.18
C TYR A 144 4.95 0.59 -2.05
N LEU A 145 3.63 0.71 -2.01
CA LEU A 145 2.91 1.29 -0.88
C LEU A 145 2.27 0.18 -0.07
N HIS A 146 2.50 0.22 1.23
CA HIS A 146 1.79 -0.58 2.20
C HIS A 146 0.67 0.26 2.80
N ALA A 147 -0.57 0.05 2.31
CA ALA A 147 -1.73 0.71 2.90
C ALA A 147 -2.05 0.11 4.29
N GLY A 148 -2.68 0.92 5.14
CA GLY A 148 -3.10 0.50 6.49
C GLY A 148 -4.49 0.97 6.87
N LEU A 149 -5.30 1.38 5.89
CA LEU A 149 -6.67 1.79 6.17
C LEU A 149 -7.51 0.57 6.56
N LEU A 150 -8.33 0.71 7.59
CA LEU A 150 -9.28 -0.31 8.05
C LEU A 150 -10.26 -0.74 6.95
N SER A 151 -10.63 0.20 6.06
CA SER A 151 -11.50 -0.04 4.91
C SER A 151 -10.74 -0.10 3.58
N GLY A 152 -9.43 -0.30 3.62
CA GLY A 152 -8.56 -0.42 2.45
C GLY A 152 -7.96 -1.82 2.34
N PRO A 153 -7.10 -2.06 1.32
CA PRO A 153 -6.32 -3.27 1.30
C PRO A 153 -5.20 -3.22 2.34
N TYR A 154 -4.89 -4.39 2.89
CA TYR A 154 -3.73 -4.66 3.73
C TYR A 154 -2.53 -5.15 2.89
N THR A 155 -2.74 -5.45 1.61
CA THR A 155 -1.67 -5.83 0.70
C THR A 155 -0.82 -4.65 0.28
N LEU A 156 0.47 -4.90 0.08
CA LEU A 156 1.36 -3.96 -0.60
C LEU A 156 0.99 -3.90 -2.08
N PHE A 157 1.05 -2.70 -2.66
CA PHE A 157 0.72 -2.50 -4.07
C PHE A 157 1.69 -1.50 -4.73
N PRO A 158 2.09 -1.73 -6.00
CA PRO A 158 2.84 -0.75 -6.76
C PRO A 158 1.90 0.36 -7.26
N LEU A 159 2.46 1.53 -7.54
CA LEU A 159 1.73 2.63 -8.18
C LEU A 159 1.45 2.31 -9.65
N THR A 160 0.28 2.70 -10.15
CA THR A 160 0.05 2.66 -11.60
C THR A 160 0.90 3.74 -12.28
N THR A 161 1.17 3.58 -13.57
CA THR A 161 1.89 4.58 -14.37
C THR A 161 1.25 5.97 -14.25
N GLU A 162 -0.08 6.05 -14.24
CA GLU A 162 -0.79 7.33 -14.11
C GLU A 162 -0.66 7.93 -12.71
N GLN A 163 -0.75 7.12 -11.66
CA GLN A 163 -0.54 7.58 -10.28
C GLN A 163 0.89 8.08 -10.08
N PHE A 164 1.87 7.33 -10.61
CA PHE A 164 3.28 7.68 -10.52
C PHE A 164 3.60 8.96 -11.30
N GLN A 165 3.12 9.07 -12.55
CA GLN A 165 3.33 10.28 -13.35
C GLN A 165 2.65 11.49 -12.71
N SER A 166 1.42 11.35 -12.23
CA SER A 166 0.73 12.44 -11.54
C SER A 166 1.47 12.89 -10.27
N LEU A 167 2.11 11.96 -9.56
CA LEU A 167 2.96 12.26 -8.41
C LEU A 167 4.23 13.01 -8.84
N LEU A 168 4.94 12.53 -9.85
CA LEU A 168 6.15 13.19 -10.35
C LEU A 168 5.86 14.60 -10.87
N ASP A 169 4.79 14.77 -11.65
CA ASP A 169 4.36 16.07 -12.15
C ASP A 169 4.04 17.02 -10.99
N PHE A 170 3.36 16.52 -9.95
CA PHE A 170 3.09 17.30 -8.75
C PHE A 170 4.37 17.66 -7.98
N LEU A 171 5.35 16.76 -7.84
CA LEU A 171 6.55 16.99 -7.04
C LEU A 171 7.58 17.86 -7.76
N LEU A 172 7.78 17.66 -9.07
CA LEU A 172 8.92 18.22 -9.80
C LEU A 172 8.62 19.47 -10.63
N ARG A 173 7.34 19.75 -10.94
CA ARG A 173 6.94 20.93 -11.74
C ARG A 173 7.68 22.20 -11.32
N ASP A 174 8.21 22.98 -12.26
CA ASP A 174 8.81 24.28 -11.98
C ASP A 174 7.70 25.36 -11.88
N ASP A 175 7.65 26.10 -10.77
CA ASP A 175 6.58 27.06 -10.47
C ASP A 175 6.66 28.34 -11.34
N PHE A 176 5.90 28.41 -12.44
CA PHE A 176 5.64 29.68 -13.15
C PHE A 176 4.18 29.84 -13.63
N GLY A 177 3.28 28.94 -13.28
CA GLY A 177 1.87 28.98 -13.67
C GLY A 177 0.97 29.59 -12.60
N THR A 178 -0.10 30.29 -13.00
CA THR A 178 -1.13 30.86 -12.12
C THR A 178 -2.03 29.81 -11.45
N GLU A 179 -1.99 28.54 -11.89
CA GLU A 179 -2.83 27.46 -11.35
C GLU A 179 -2.03 26.52 -10.44
N LYS A 180 -2.54 26.32 -9.21
CA LYS A 180 -1.99 25.34 -8.26
C LYS A 180 -2.11 23.92 -8.84
N PRO A 181 -1.04 23.10 -8.80
CA PRO A 181 -1.11 21.73 -9.26
C PRO A 181 -2.12 20.92 -8.43
N LYS A 182 -2.89 20.05 -9.08
CA LYS A 182 -3.81 19.14 -8.40
C LYS A 182 -3.01 18.18 -7.53
N ASN A 183 -3.22 18.24 -6.22
CA ASN A 183 -2.57 17.35 -5.27
C ASN A 183 -3.04 15.90 -5.47
N PRO A 184 -2.15 14.94 -5.80
CA PRO A 184 -2.51 13.54 -5.99
C PRO A 184 -2.56 12.74 -4.68
N MET A 185 -2.14 13.31 -3.55
CA MET A 185 -2.05 12.64 -2.26
C MET A 185 -3.32 12.80 -1.41
N PRO A 186 -3.68 11.79 -0.58
CA PRO A 186 -3.03 10.49 -0.45
C PRO A 186 -3.33 9.54 -1.62
N LEU A 187 -2.32 8.74 -2.00
CA LEU A 187 -2.42 7.75 -3.07
C LEU A 187 -3.22 6.53 -2.57
N ARG A 188 -4.22 6.11 -3.36
CA ARG A 188 -5.12 5.02 -2.97
C ARG A 188 -4.96 3.82 -3.91
N ALA A 189 -4.92 2.64 -3.31
CA ALA A 189 -5.00 1.40 -4.06
C ALA A 189 -6.35 1.27 -4.78
N THR A 190 -6.30 0.80 -6.01
CA THR A 190 -7.48 0.47 -6.82
C THR A 190 -7.34 -0.95 -7.36
N SER A 191 -8.38 -1.45 -8.03
CA SER A 191 -8.32 -2.73 -8.73
C SER A 191 -7.30 -2.76 -9.88
N ARG A 192 -6.84 -1.58 -10.34
CA ARG A 192 -5.79 -1.43 -11.37
C ARG A 192 -4.38 -1.60 -10.81
N ASN A 193 -4.18 -1.44 -9.50
CA ASN A 193 -2.91 -1.72 -8.84
C ASN A 193 -2.76 -3.24 -8.70
N LYS A 194 -2.17 -3.86 -9.72
CA LYS A 194 -1.86 -5.30 -9.80
C LYS A 194 -0.48 -5.58 -9.20
N TRP A 195 -0.05 -6.86 -9.19
CA TRP A 195 1.23 -7.28 -8.61
C TRP A 195 1.33 -7.00 -7.10
N ARG A 196 0.26 -7.37 -6.38
CA ARG A 196 0.16 -7.10 -4.94
C ARG A 196 0.96 -8.12 -4.14
N TRP A 197 1.46 -7.71 -2.99
CA TRP A 197 2.21 -8.59 -2.10
C TRP A 197 1.55 -8.68 -0.73
N SER A 198 1.57 -9.87 -0.14
CA SER A 198 1.23 -9.99 1.29
C SER A 198 2.38 -9.42 2.12
N GLU A 199 2.07 -8.87 3.30
CA GLU A 199 3.09 -8.31 4.20
C GLU A 199 4.20 -9.32 4.51
N TRP A 200 3.80 -10.57 4.74
CA TRP A 200 4.70 -11.65 5.12
C TRP A 200 5.60 -12.08 3.97
N ASP A 201 5.05 -12.33 2.78
CA ASP A 201 5.86 -12.78 1.64
C ASP A 201 6.83 -11.69 1.19
N ALA A 202 6.37 -10.42 1.21
CA ALA A 202 7.17 -9.24 0.87
C ALA A 202 8.47 -9.20 1.67
N ILE A 203 8.40 -9.32 3.00
CA ILE A 203 9.58 -9.23 3.86
C ILE A 203 10.36 -10.55 3.94
N ALA A 204 9.66 -11.69 4.06
CA ALA A 204 10.30 -12.97 4.37
C ALA A 204 10.92 -13.66 3.16
N GLN A 205 10.43 -13.38 1.95
CA GLN A 205 10.83 -14.11 0.74
C GLN A 205 11.28 -13.23 -0.43
N HIS A 206 10.89 -11.95 -0.45
CA HIS A 206 11.07 -11.09 -1.63
C HIS A 206 11.87 -9.81 -1.37
N HIS A 207 12.44 -9.65 -0.17
CA HIS A 207 13.29 -8.51 0.18
C HIS A 207 12.64 -7.13 -0.05
N ILE A 208 11.32 -7.03 0.14
CA ILE A 208 10.55 -5.80 -0.01
C ILE A 208 10.36 -5.13 1.35
N PHE A 209 11.24 -4.18 1.68
CA PHE A 209 11.22 -3.39 2.92
C PHE A 209 12.00 -2.08 2.77
N ARG A 210 11.69 -1.06 3.58
CA ARG A 210 12.58 0.10 3.70
C ARG A 210 13.73 -0.25 4.64
N ASP A 211 13.39 -0.74 5.82
CA ASP A 211 14.30 -1.15 6.88
C ASP A 211 13.93 -2.57 7.35
N LYS A 212 14.92 -3.44 7.59
CA LYS A 212 14.64 -4.82 8.07
C LYS A 212 13.88 -4.86 9.39
N TYR A 213 14.00 -3.81 10.19
CA TYR A 213 13.39 -3.72 11.51
C TYR A 213 11.96 -3.17 11.49
N GLU A 214 11.45 -2.71 10.35
CA GLU A 214 10.17 -1.98 10.30
C GLU A 214 8.94 -2.83 10.65
N ARG A 215 8.99 -4.14 10.38
CA ARG A 215 7.89 -5.10 10.57
C ARG A 215 8.39 -6.40 11.19
N SER A 216 7.71 -6.91 12.20
CA SER A 216 7.87 -8.28 12.70
C SER A 216 7.13 -9.27 11.81
N PHE A 217 7.74 -10.42 11.55
CA PHE A 217 7.08 -11.51 10.83
C PHE A 217 7.22 -12.81 11.63
N SER A 218 6.17 -13.62 11.63
CA SER A 218 6.22 -14.95 12.20
C SER A 218 7.17 -15.84 11.38
N PRO A 219 7.88 -16.79 12.00
CA PRO A 219 8.72 -17.74 11.24
C PRO A 219 7.93 -18.56 10.22
N ASN A 220 6.66 -18.81 10.50
CA ASN A 220 5.76 -19.54 9.62
C ASN A 220 4.90 -18.57 8.82
N ARG A 221 4.66 -18.90 7.54
CA ARG A 221 3.71 -18.18 6.70
C ARG A 221 2.30 -18.28 7.32
N PRO A 222 1.63 -17.15 7.60
CA PRO A 222 0.27 -17.18 8.10
C PRO A 222 -0.65 -17.76 7.03
N ARG A 223 -1.65 -18.55 7.45
CA ARG A 223 -2.71 -18.97 6.54
C ARG A 223 -3.69 -17.82 6.40
N PRO A 224 -3.99 -17.33 5.19
CA PRO A 224 -5.03 -16.34 5.01
C PRO A 224 -6.37 -16.96 5.43
N ASP A 225 -6.98 -16.45 6.49
CA ASP A 225 -8.32 -16.81 6.95
C ASP A 225 -9.40 -16.01 6.21
N TYR A 226 -9.04 -14.85 5.66
CA TYR A 226 -9.91 -13.98 4.87
C TYR A 226 -9.34 -13.70 3.47
N ARG A 227 -10.22 -13.74 2.47
CA ARG A 227 -9.90 -13.47 1.06
C ARG A 227 -10.84 -12.40 0.54
N SER A 228 -10.31 -11.23 0.22
CA SER A 228 -11.08 -10.07 -0.24
C SER A 228 -10.63 -9.62 -1.62
N SER A 229 -11.58 -9.25 -2.47
CA SER A 229 -11.27 -8.59 -3.75
C SER A 229 -10.74 -7.17 -3.58
N MET A 230 -10.86 -6.57 -2.39
CA MET A 230 -10.20 -5.32 -2.07
C MET A 230 -8.69 -5.51 -1.93
N ASP A 231 -8.26 -6.58 -1.27
CA ASP A 231 -6.86 -6.99 -1.09
C ASP A 231 -6.27 -7.60 -2.36
N TRP A 232 -7.04 -8.44 -3.03
CA TRP A 232 -6.61 -9.19 -4.21
C TRP A 232 -7.62 -8.96 -5.34
N PRO A 233 -7.45 -7.91 -6.16
CA PRO A 233 -8.38 -7.56 -7.23
C PRO A 233 -8.71 -8.73 -8.17
N GLU A 234 -7.75 -9.61 -8.39
CA GLU A 234 -7.88 -10.82 -9.20
C GLU A 234 -8.94 -11.81 -8.66
N ILE A 235 -9.31 -11.74 -7.37
CA ILE A 235 -10.40 -12.56 -6.83
C ILE A 235 -11.73 -12.17 -7.48
N ALA A 236 -11.96 -10.88 -7.75
CA ALA A 236 -13.17 -10.46 -8.45
C ALA A 236 -13.18 -10.99 -9.90
N ASP A 237 -12.03 -11.02 -10.56
CA ASP A 237 -11.89 -11.59 -11.90
C ASP A 237 -12.09 -13.13 -11.89
N ASP A 238 -11.55 -13.83 -10.90
CA ASP A 238 -11.76 -15.28 -10.70
C ASP A 238 -13.23 -15.62 -10.44
N LEU A 239 -13.89 -14.90 -9.54
CA LEU A 239 -15.32 -15.08 -9.24
C LEU A 239 -16.19 -14.78 -10.46
N TYR A 240 -15.85 -13.74 -11.22
CA TYR A 240 -16.52 -13.42 -12.48
C TYR A 240 -16.42 -14.59 -13.47
N LEU A 241 -15.21 -15.14 -13.68
CA LEU A 241 -15.00 -16.27 -14.58
C LEU A 241 -15.72 -17.55 -14.11
N ILE A 242 -15.78 -17.80 -12.80
CA ILE A 242 -16.58 -18.90 -12.25
C ILE A 242 -18.05 -18.70 -12.59
N ASN A 243 -18.59 -17.48 -12.44
CA ASN A 243 -19.98 -17.19 -12.78
C ASN A 243 -20.25 -17.39 -14.27
N GLU A 244 -19.39 -16.84 -15.13
CA GLU A 244 -19.52 -16.99 -16.58
C GLU A 244 -19.41 -18.45 -17.06
N MET A 245 -18.63 -19.29 -16.38
CA MET A 245 -18.60 -20.72 -16.65
C MET A 245 -19.98 -21.37 -16.46
N HIS A 246 -20.73 -20.97 -15.43
CA HIS A 246 -22.09 -21.47 -15.19
C HIS A 246 -23.05 -20.95 -16.25
N ASN A 247 -22.97 -19.66 -16.59
CA ASN A 247 -23.77 -19.04 -17.65
C ASN A 247 -23.56 -19.76 -19.00
N HIS A 248 -22.29 -20.01 -19.37
CA HIS A 248 -21.94 -20.74 -20.58
C HIS A 248 -22.54 -22.15 -20.61
N ARG A 249 -22.46 -22.89 -19.50
CA ARG A 249 -23.05 -24.24 -19.38
C ARG A 249 -24.58 -24.23 -19.48
N ASN A 250 -25.21 -23.12 -19.09
CA ASN A 250 -26.66 -22.94 -19.19
C ASN A 250 -27.11 -22.38 -20.56
N GLY A 251 -26.17 -22.09 -21.47
CA GLY A 251 -26.46 -21.52 -22.79
C GLY A 251 -26.80 -20.02 -22.76
N GLU A 252 -26.46 -19.32 -21.69
CA GLU A 252 -26.66 -17.87 -21.57
C GLU A 252 -25.62 -17.09 -22.39
N PRO A 253 -25.94 -15.87 -22.83
CA PRO A 253 -24.98 -15.02 -23.53
C PRO A 253 -23.82 -14.65 -22.59
N ILE A 254 -22.59 -14.79 -23.10
CA ILE A 254 -21.36 -14.50 -22.37
C ILE A 254 -20.63 -13.29 -22.98
N ASP A 255 -19.99 -12.50 -22.13
CA ASP A 255 -19.13 -11.40 -22.57
C ASP A 255 -17.69 -11.88 -22.77
N LYS A 256 -17.36 -12.24 -24.03
CA LYS A 256 -16.03 -12.73 -24.41
C LYS A 256 -14.90 -11.70 -24.17
N GLU A 257 -15.19 -10.40 -24.25
CA GLU A 257 -14.17 -9.36 -24.05
C GLU A 257 -13.83 -9.20 -22.57
N ARG A 258 -14.86 -9.19 -21.71
CA ARG A 258 -14.66 -9.16 -20.27
C ARG A 258 -13.97 -10.43 -19.77
N ILE A 259 -14.28 -11.60 -20.34
CA ILE A 259 -13.56 -12.86 -20.07
C ILE A 259 -12.09 -12.72 -20.43
N ARG A 260 -11.75 -12.21 -21.62
CA ARG A 260 -10.34 -12.00 -22.02
C ARG A 260 -9.61 -11.07 -21.06
N THR A 261 -10.26 -9.96 -20.67
CA THR A 261 -9.70 -9.00 -19.72
C THR A 261 -9.47 -9.64 -18.34
N ALA A 262 -10.42 -10.43 -17.86
CA ALA A 262 -10.30 -11.13 -16.58
C ALA A 262 -9.15 -12.17 -16.59
N LEU A 263 -9.00 -12.92 -17.69
CA LEU A 263 -7.88 -13.84 -17.88
C LEU A 263 -6.53 -13.13 -17.92
N GLU A 264 -6.46 -11.96 -18.57
CA GLU A 264 -5.24 -11.15 -18.61
C GLU A 264 -4.89 -10.59 -17.23
N ASN A 265 -5.89 -10.16 -16.46
CA ASN A 265 -5.69 -9.75 -15.07
C ASN A 265 -5.16 -10.88 -14.18
N LEU A 266 -5.61 -12.12 -14.40
CA LEU A 266 -5.13 -13.30 -13.66
C LEU A 266 -3.69 -13.69 -13.99
N LYS A 267 -3.09 -13.14 -15.06
CA LYS A 267 -1.64 -13.27 -15.32
C LYS A 267 -0.80 -12.28 -14.53
N GLN A 268 -1.41 -11.19 -14.04
CA GLN A 268 -0.73 -10.10 -13.35
C GLN A 268 -0.81 -10.26 -11.82
N ILE A 269 -0.46 -11.46 -11.35
CA ILE A 269 -0.53 -11.87 -9.94
C ILE A 269 0.86 -12.27 -9.43
N THR A 270 1.06 -12.18 -8.11
CA THR A 270 2.30 -12.60 -7.44
C THR A 270 2.13 -13.97 -6.77
N PRO A 271 3.21 -14.61 -6.32
CA PRO A 271 3.14 -15.81 -5.47
C PRO A 271 2.38 -15.64 -4.13
N SER A 272 2.11 -14.39 -3.72
CA SER A 272 1.26 -14.10 -2.57
C SER A 272 -0.23 -14.24 -2.85
N SER A 273 -0.62 -14.18 -4.13
CA SER A 273 -2.02 -14.18 -4.53
C SER A 273 -2.72 -15.49 -4.14
N PRO A 274 -3.96 -15.43 -3.62
CA PRO A 274 -4.81 -16.60 -3.43
C PRO A 274 -5.18 -17.34 -4.73
N CYS A 275 -5.01 -16.67 -5.88
CA CYS A 275 -5.21 -17.27 -7.20
C CYS A 275 -3.94 -17.95 -7.74
N TRP A 276 -2.79 -17.79 -7.08
CA TRP A 276 -1.57 -18.53 -7.39
C TRP A 276 -1.66 -19.97 -6.83
N PRO A 277 -1.14 -21.02 -7.52
CA PRO A 277 -0.38 -20.98 -8.77
C PRO A 277 -1.24 -21.11 -10.04
N ASP A 278 -2.50 -21.53 -9.91
CA ASP A 278 -3.27 -21.94 -11.08
C ASP A 278 -3.68 -20.75 -11.96
N GLY A 279 -3.88 -19.56 -11.38
CA GLY A 279 -4.18 -18.31 -12.07
C GLY A 279 -5.19 -18.49 -13.21
N PRO A 280 -4.83 -18.19 -14.47
CA PRO A 280 -5.72 -18.38 -15.62
C PRO A 280 -5.96 -19.85 -15.99
N LEU A 281 -5.06 -20.78 -15.64
CA LEU A 281 -5.19 -22.21 -15.97
C LEU A 281 -6.38 -22.86 -15.26
N LYS A 282 -6.79 -22.32 -14.11
CA LYS A 282 -8.02 -22.72 -13.41
C LYS A 282 -9.27 -22.61 -14.31
N HIS A 283 -9.23 -21.73 -15.32
CA HIS A 283 -10.33 -21.43 -16.22
C HIS A 283 -10.16 -22.05 -17.61
N ALA A 284 -9.56 -23.24 -17.73
CA ALA A 284 -9.33 -23.91 -19.01
C ALA A 284 -10.60 -24.10 -19.88
N TRP A 285 -11.79 -24.03 -19.29
CA TRP A 285 -13.07 -24.02 -20.01
C TRP A 285 -13.19 -22.87 -21.02
N THR A 286 -12.43 -21.78 -20.87
CA THR A 286 -12.46 -20.66 -21.81
C THR A 286 -11.75 -20.95 -23.13
N ASN A 287 -10.92 -21.99 -23.21
CA ASN A 287 -10.17 -22.31 -24.43
C ASN A 287 -11.10 -22.53 -25.62
N VAL A 288 -12.21 -23.25 -25.41
CA VAL A 288 -13.23 -23.52 -26.44
C VAL A 288 -13.89 -22.25 -27.00
N LEU A 289 -13.84 -21.13 -26.25
CA LEU A 289 -14.44 -19.87 -26.68
C LEU A 289 -13.58 -19.07 -27.67
N PHE A 290 -12.26 -19.36 -27.68
CA PHE A 290 -11.24 -18.62 -28.43
C PHE A 290 -10.52 -19.49 -29.47
N GLU A 291 -10.77 -20.80 -29.52
CA GLU A 291 -10.21 -21.72 -30.52
C GLU A 291 -10.83 -21.56 -31.93
N GLU A 292 -11.97 -20.88 -32.08
CA GLU A 292 -12.66 -20.74 -33.37
C GLU A 292 -12.05 -19.71 -34.35
N THR A 293 -11.04 -18.93 -33.95
CA THR A 293 -10.49 -17.85 -34.80
C THR A 293 -9.32 -18.26 -35.72
N THR A 294 -8.86 -19.51 -35.72
CA THR A 294 -7.69 -19.94 -36.52
C THR A 294 -8.00 -20.84 -37.73
N ASN A 295 -9.24 -21.30 -37.93
CA ASN A 295 -9.60 -22.20 -39.04
C ASN A 295 -10.53 -21.56 -40.07
N GLY A 296 -10.23 -20.33 -40.50
CA GLY A 296 -11.08 -19.55 -41.40
C GLY A 296 -10.35 -18.80 -42.50
N SER A 297 -9.24 -19.31 -43.04
CA SER A 297 -8.64 -18.79 -44.27
C SER A 297 -7.85 -19.87 -44.99
N ASP A 298 -8.53 -20.71 -45.75
CA ASP A 298 -8.01 -21.28 -47.00
C ASP A 298 -9.09 -22.11 -47.67
N HIS A 299 -9.79 -21.51 -48.63
CA HIS A 299 -10.26 -22.15 -49.85
C HIS A 299 -11.04 -21.11 -50.65
N THR A 300 -10.33 -20.38 -51.52
CA THR A 300 -10.95 -19.92 -52.77
C THR A 300 -10.25 -20.64 -53.90
N THR A 301 -11.05 -21.47 -54.55
CA THR A 301 -10.78 -22.37 -55.66
C THR A 301 -10.21 -21.63 -56.85
N ASP A 302 -9.04 -22.08 -57.30
CA ASP A 302 -8.51 -21.83 -58.63
C ASP A 302 -8.98 -23.00 -59.52
N GLN A 303 -10.01 -22.82 -60.35
CA GLN A 303 -10.27 -23.70 -61.51
C GLN A 303 -11.06 -22.99 -62.63
N ALA A 304 -10.39 -22.96 -63.79
CA ALA A 304 -10.85 -22.90 -65.19
C ALA A 304 -11.35 -21.56 -65.77
#